data_AF-A0A936ATR1-F1
#
_entry.id   AF-A0A936ATR1-F1
#
_cell.length_a   1.000
_cell.length_b   1.000
_cell.length_c   1.000
_cell.angle_alpha   90.00
_cell.angle_beta   90.00
_cell.angle_gamma   90.00
#
_symmetry.space_group_name_H-M   'P 1'
#
loop_
_entity.id
_entity.type
_entity.pdbx_description
1 polymer ?
#
loop_
_entity_poly.entity_id
_entity_poly.type
_entity_poly.pdbx_seq_one_letter_code
_entity_poly.pdbx_strand_id
1 'polypeptide(L)'
;MEATLTGPGFEITAVTPQRQLVSKSEDTMWKWNIMAASPGVQRLNLTLNVIIEDKGKERLRSLRTYSKEIEIEVTVADRIKAFVEKYWQWLWATILFPLGLYLWKKFFSKKKEEDGKP
;
A
#
# COMPACT_ATOMS: atom_id res chain seq x y z
N MET A 1 2.15 29.60 -3.20
CA MET A 1 3.22 28.66 -2.75
C MET A 1 2.92 27.28 -3.29
N GLU A 2 3.88 26.38 -3.23
CA GLU A 2 3.75 24.99 -3.67
C GLU A 2 4.32 24.04 -2.62
N ALA A 3 3.57 22.99 -2.29
CA ALA A 3 4.01 21.96 -1.35
C ALA A 3 4.13 20.62 -2.05
N THR A 4 5.28 19.97 -1.86
CA THR A 4 5.58 18.67 -2.45
C THR A 4 5.95 17.68 -1.36
N LEU A 5 5.34 16.51 -1.38
CA LEU A 5 5.63 15.42 -0.46
C LEU A 5 6.20 14.24 -1.26
N THR A 6 7.38 13.76 -0.87
CA THR A 6 8.08 12.66 -1.55
C THR A 6 8.59 11.61 -0.56
N GLY A 7 8.61 10.36 -0.99
CA GLY A 7 9.11 9.24 -0.19
C GLY A 7 9.17 7.98 -1.06
N PRO A 8 10.35 7.39 -1.32
CA PRO A 8 10.50 6.36 -2.35
C PRO A 8 9.74 5.06 -2.08
N GLY A 9 9.43 4.73 -0.82
CA GLY A 9 8.62 3.54 -0.49
C GLY A 9 7.19 3.88 -0.06
N PHE A 10 6.71 5.07 -0.45
CA PHE A 10 5.33 5.48 -0.27
C PHE A 10 4.65 5.71 -1.62
N GLU A 11 3.44 5.19 -1.77
CA GLU A 11 2.48 5.71 -2.71
C GLU A 11 1.83 6.95 -2.09
N ILE A 12 1.97 8.09 -2.76
CA ILE A 12 1.53 9.39 -2.25
C ILE A 12 0.52 9.99 -3.22
N THR A 13 -0.67 10.32 -2.72
CA THR A 13 -1.73 10.96 -3.50
C THR A 13 -2.13 12.27 -2.84
N ALA A 14 -2.05 13.36 -3.59
CA ALA A 14 -2.49 14.67 -3.11
C ALA A 14 -4.02 14.72 -2.99
N VAL A 15 -4.51 15.13 -1.82
CA VAL A 15 -5.95 15.33 -1.55
C VAL A 15 -6.34 16.78 -1.82
N THR A 16 -5.43 17.71 -1.58
CA THR A 16 -5.56 19.14 -1.90
C THR A 16 -4.62 19.53 -3.04
N PRO A 17 -4.90 20.61 -3.78
CA PRO A 17 -3.96 21.13 -4.77
C PRO A 17 -2.56 21.36 -4.16
N GLN A 18 -1.51 20.94 -4.86
CA GLN A 18 -0.13 21.13 -4.40
C GLN A 18 0.28 22.61 -4.47
N ARG A 19 -0.20 23.33 -5.48
CA ARG A 19 -0.03 24.77 -5.64
C ARG A 19 -1.26 25.49 -5.10
N GLN A 20 -1.06 26.33 -4.10
CA GLN A 20 -2.13 27.10 -3.46
C GLN A 20 -1.69 28.55 -3.21
N LEU A 21 -2.67 29.46 -3.28
CA LEU A 21 -2.51 30.81 -2.77
C LEU A 21 -2.40 30.73 -1.24
N VAL A 22 -1.45 31.47 -0.67
CA VAL A 22 -1.27 31.53 0.78
C VAL A 22 -1.72 32.89 1.26
N SER A 23 -2.71 32.91 2.15
CA SER A 23 -3.21 34.13 2.78
C SER A 23 -2.43 34.43 4.07
N LYS A 24 -2.46 35.70 4.50
CA LYS A 24 -2.00 36.11 5.84
C LYS A 24 -3.08 35.97 6.90
N SER A 25 -4.35 35.89 6.50
CA SER A 25 -5.51 35.87 7.40
C SER A 25 -6.05 34.47 7.64
N GLU A 26 -5.71 33.50 6.80
CA GLU A 26 -6.28 32.15 6.82
C GLU A 26 -5.17 31.11 6.67
N ASP A 27 -5.32 30.01 7.40
CA ASP A 27 -4.37 28.89 7.35
C ASP A 27 -4.47 28.16 6.01
N THR A 28 -3.34 28.03 5.32
CA THR A 28 -3.25 27.21 4.11
C THR A 28 -2.86 25.78 4.47
N MET A 29 -3.70 24.81 4.10
CA MET A 29 -3.48 23.40 4.40
C MET A 29 -3.20 22.59 3.14
N TRP A 30 -2.23 21.70 3.23
CA TRP A 30 -2.01 20.64 2.25
C TRP A 30 -2.22 19.28 2.89
N LYS A 31 -2.98 18.41 2.19
CA LYS A 31 -3.30 17.06 2.64
C LYS A 31 -2.89 16.05 1.57
N TRP A 32 -2.36 14.93 2.03
CA TRP A 32 -2.00 13.78 1.20
C TRP A 32 -2.50 12.51 1.87
N ASN A 33 -2.93 11.56 1.04
CA ASN A 33 -3.05 10.17 1.43
C ASN A 33 -1.72 9.49 1.13
N ILE A 34 -1.19 8.75 2.10
CA ILE A 34 0.05 8.00 1.96
C ILE A 34 -0.19 6.53 2.27
N MET A 35 0.38 5.65 1.45
CA MET A 35 0.37 4.20 1.66
C MET A 35 1.79 3.68 1.53
N ALA A 36 2.26 2.92 2.53
CA ALA A 36 3.58 2.31 2.44
C ALA A 36 3.58 1.08 1.54
N ALA A 37 4.56 1.01 0.65
CA ALA A 37 4.77 -0.15 -0.22
C ALA A 37 5.38 -1.35 0.54
N SER A 38 6.03 -1.12 1.68
CA SER A 38 6.70 -2.15 2.48
C SER A 38 6.79 -1.78 3.97
N PRO A 39 6.80 -2.77 4.89
CA PRO A 39 7.02 -2.55 6.31
C PRO A 39 8.44 -2.07 6.59
N GLY A 40 8.60 -1.46 7.74
CA GLY A 40 9.88 -0.99 8.27
C GLY A 40 10.00 0.53 8.28
N VAL A 41 11.19 1.00 8.62
CA VAL A 41 11.51 2.43 8.71
C VAL A 41 11.66 3.01 7.31
N GLN A 42 10.88 4.05 7.02
CA GLN A 42 10.96 4.77 5.75
C GLN A 42 11.01 6.28 5.98
N ARG A 43 11.49 7.02 4.97
CA ARG A 43 11.66 8.48 5.05
C ARG A 43 10.65 9.20 4.17
N LEU A 44 10.02 10.21 4.75
CA LEU A 44 9.12 11.12 4.06
C LEU A 44 9.68 12.54 4.10
N ASN A 45 9.74 13.19 2.94
CA ASN A 45 10.27 14.53 2.77
C ASN A 45 9.15 15.47 2.32
N LEU A 46 8.87 16.48 3.11
CA LEU A 46 7.99 17.60 2.78
C LEU A 46 8.84 18.81 2.39
N THR A 47 8.65 19.31 1.18
CA THR A 47 9.30 20.52 0.69
C THR A 47 8.26 21.60 0.42
N LEU A 48 8.48 22.79 0.99
CA LEU A 48 7.69 23.99 0.72
C LEU A 48 8.48 24.95 -0.16
N ASN A 49 7.91 25.27 -1.32
CA ASN A 49 8.47 26.17 -2.31
C ASN A 49 7.63 27.44 -2.40
N VAL A 50 8.32 28.58 -2.54
CA VAL A 50 7.70 29.82 -3.03
C VAL A 50 7.88 29.88 -4.53
N ILE A 51 6.81 30.27 -5.21
CA ILE A 51 6.85 30.60 -6.64
C ILE A 51 7.15 32.08 -6.69
N ILE A 52 8.28 32.42 -7.30
CA ILE A 52 8.72 33.79 -7.54
C ILE A 52 8.65 34.00 -9.04
N GLU A 53 8.07 35.12 -9.47
CA GLU A 53 8.14 35.54 -10.85
C GLU A 53 9.41 36.37 -11.06
N ASP A 54 10.29 35.91 -11.96
CA ASP A 54 11.49 36.64 -12.36
C ASP A 54 11.48 36.78 -13.88
N LYS A 55 11.43 38.03 -14.38
CA LYS A 55 11.43 38.37 -15.81
C LYS A 55 10.36 37.61 -16.63
N GLY A 56 9.15 37.48 -16.08
CA GLY A 56 8.02 36.79 -16.74
C GLY A 56 8.16 35.26 -16.78
N LYS A 57 9.10 34.68 -16.02
CA LYS A 57 9.22 33.24 -15.84
C LYS A 57 8.99 32.89 -14.37
N GLU A 58 8.06 31.97 -14.12
CA GLU A 58 7.90 31.40 -12.79
C GLU A 58 9.12 30.55 -12.43
N ARG A 59 9.67 30.80 -11.25
CA ARG A 59 10.76 30.03 -10.64
C ARG A 59 10.32 29.55 -9.27
N LEU A 60 10.53 28.26 -9.02
CA LEU A 60 10.35 27.67 -7.70
C LEU A 60 11.64 27.88 -6.89
N ARG A 61 11.49 28.46 -5.70
CA ARG A 61 12.56 28.55 -4.70
C ARG A 61 12.11 27.85 -3.44
N SER A 62 12.84 26.82 -3.02
CA SER A 62 12.58 26.14 -1.75
C SER A 62 12.85 27.07 -0.58
N LEU A 63 11.84 27.29 0.26
CA LEU A 63 12.00 28.04 1.50
C LEU A 63 12.38 27.12 2.66
N ARG A 64 11.76 25.94 2.71
CA ARG A 64 11.95 24.99 3.82
C ARG A 64 11.68 23.57 3.38
N THR A 65 12.58 22.69 3.78
CA THR A 65 12.40 21.25 3.67
C THR A 65 12.33 20.66 5.06
N TYR A 66 11.34 19.81 5.29
CA TYR A 66 11.14 19.06 6.51
C TYR A 66 11.20 17.57 6.17
N SER A 67 12.05 16.83 6.88
CA SER A 67 12.15 15.38 6.73
C SER A 67 11.65 14.72 8.00
N LYS A 68 10.82 13.70 7.85
CA LYS A 68 10.32 12.88 8.95
C LYS A 68 10.54 11.41 8.63
N GLU A 69 11.19 10.72 9.56
CA GLU A 69 11.23 9.25 9.54
C GLU A 69 9.88 8.73 10.05
N ILE A 70 9.27 7.84 9.28
CA ILE A 70 8.00 7.20 9.61
C ILE A 70 8.26 5.70 9.60
N GLU A 71 8.12 5.10 10.77
CA GLU A 71 8.13 3.65 10.92
C GLU A 71 6.72 3.12 10.73
N ILE A 72 6.57 2.15 9.83
CA ILE A 72 5.29 1.48 9.60
C ILE A 72 5.46 0.01 9.91
N GLU A 73 4.85 -0.40 11.01
CA GLU A 73 4.72 -1.78 11.38
C GLU A 73 3.52 -2.38 10.62
N VAL A 74 3.79 -3.04 9.49
CA VAL A 74 2.79 -3.91 8.86
C VAL A 74 2.99 -5.29 9.43
N THR A 75 2.02 -5.79 10.21
CA THR A 75 2.17 -7.11 10.81
C THR A 75 2.11 -8.20 9.74
N VAL A 76 2.78 -9.33 10.00
CA VAL A 76 2.72 -10.51 9.10
C VAL A 76 1.27 -10.99 8.94
N ALA A 77 0.45 -10.84 9.99
CA ALA A 77 -0.97 -11.17 9.95
C ALA A 77 -1.73 -10.30 8.94
N ASP A 78 -1.46 -8.99 8.87
CA ASP A 78 -2.11 -8.09 7.90
C ASP A 78 -1.79 -8.50 6.46
N ARG A 79 -0.55 -8.90 6.20
CA ARG A 79 -0.11 -9.41 4.89
C ARG A 79 -0.78 -10.73 4.52
N ILE A 80 -0.86 -11.68 5.46
CA ILE A 80 -1.53 -12.96 5.23
C ILE A 80 -3.03 -12.75 4.98
N LYS A 81 -3.68 -11.90 5.77
CA LYS A 81 -5.11 -11.58 5.59
C LYS A 81 -5.38 -10.97 4.21
N ALA A 82 -4.61 -9.96 3.82
CA ALA A 82 -4.74 -9.34 2.51
C ALA A 82 -4.49 -10.33 1.35
N PHE A 83 -3.53 -11.25 1.52
CA PHE A 83 -3.28 -12.29 0.54
C PHE A 83 -4.45 -13.29 0.44
N VAL A 84 -4.94 -13.79 1.58
CA VAL A 84 -6.07 -14.74 1.60
C VAL A 84 -7.31 -14.10 1.00
N GLU A 85 -7.65 -12.86 1.35
CA GLU A 85 -8.79 -12.13 0.77
C GLU A 85 -8.67 -11.99 -0.76
N LYS A 86 -7.48 -11.67 -1.26
CA LYS A 86 -7.24 -11.47 -2.69
C LYS A 86 -7.20 -12.77 -3.50
N TYR A 87 -6.69 -13.86 -2.93
CA TYR A 87 -6.40 -15.11 -3.65
C TYR A 87 -7.24 -16.31 -3.20
N TRP A 88 -8.27 -16.10 -2.39
CA TRP A 88 -9.16 -17.15 -1.87
C TRP A 88 -9.65 -18.12 -2.95
N GLN A 89 -10.04 -17.60 -4.12
CA GLN A 89 -10.53 -18.41 -5.24
C GLN A 89 -9.49 -19.41 -5.75
N TRP A 90 -8.22 -19.02 -5.82
CA TRP A 90 -7.13 -19.88 -6.26
C TRP A 90 -6.69 -20.89 -5.18
N LEU A 91 -6.82 -20.51 -3.89
CA LEU A 91 -6.53 -21.41 -2.78
C LEU A 91 -7.42 -22.66 -2.80
N TRP A 92 -8.70 -22.53 -3.14
CA TRP A 92 -9.58 -23.70 -3.28
C TRP A 92 -9.18 -24.62 -4.43
N ALA A 93 -8.80 -24.07 -5.58
CA ALA A 93 -8.41 -24.86 -6.74
C ALA A 93 -7.06 -25.58 -6.55
N THR A 94 -6.08 -24.91 -5.92
CA THR A 94 -4.71 -25.43 -5.80
C THR A 94 -4.50 -26.30 -4.57
N ILE A 95 -5.25 -26.05 -3.49
CA ILE A 95 -5.08 -26.77 -2.22
C ILE A 95 -6.25 -27.72 -2.00
N LEU A 96 -7.47 -27.20 -1.97
CA LEU A 96 -8.63 -27.94 -1.46
C LEU A 96 -9.16 -28.96 -2.47
N PHE A 97 -9.06 -28.70 -3.77
CA PHE A 97 -9.42 -29.66 -4.82
C PHE A 97 -8.50 -30.91 -4.85
N PRO A 98 -7.16 -30.81 -4.93
CA PRO A 98 -6.29 -32.00 -4.91
C PRO A 98 -6.28 -32.73 -3.55
N LEU A 99 -6.37 -32.02 -2.42
CA LEU A 99 -6.54 -32.66 -1.10
C LEU A 99 -7.87 -33.40 -1.00
N GLY A 100 -8.94 -32.79 -1.50
CA GLY A 100 -10.26 -33.42 -1.59
C GLY A 100 -10.23 -34.70 -2.41
N LEU A 101 -9.61 -34.68 -3.61
CA LEU A 101 -9.44 -35.86 -4.45
C LEU A 101 -8.59 -36.95 -3.78
N TYR A 102 -7.48 -36.56 -3.12
CA TYR A 102 -6.61 -37.50 -2.42
C TYR A 102 -7.33 -38.19 -1.25
N LEU A 103 -8.04 -37.42 -0.42
CA LEU A 103 -8.81 -37.94 0.70
C LEU A 103 -9.97 -38.80 0.21
N TRP A 104 -10.68 -38.38 -0.84
CA TRP A 104 -11.77 -39.15 -1.42
C TRP A 104 -11.29 -40.51 -1.94
N LYS A 105 -10.16 -40.53 -2.66
CA LYS A 105 -9.51 -41.78 -3.10
C LYS A 105 -9.12 -42.66 -1.90
N LYS A 106 -8.55 -42.08 -0.84
CA LYS A 106 -8.13 -42.83 0.35
C LYS A 106 -9.31 -43.45 1.12
N PHE A 107 -10.43 -42.74 1.25
CA PHE A 107 -11.60 -43.23 1.97
C PHE A 107 -12.46 -44.20 1.15
N PHE A 108 -12.57 -44.02 -0.17
CA PHE A 108 -13.40 -44.90 -1.02
C PHE A 108 -12.63 -46.12 -1.57
N SER A 109 -11.30 -46.11 -1.59
CA SER A 109 -10.51 -47.33 -1.89
C SER A 109 -10.58 -48.38 -0.78
N LYS A 110 -10.85 -47.98 0.48
CA LYS A 110 -11.03 -48.94 1.60
C LYS A 110 -12.33 -49.74 1.52
N LYS A 111 -13.36 -49.22 0.85
CA LYS A 111 -14.67 -49.90 0.72
C LYS A 111 -14.71 -51.00 -0.36
N LYS A 112 -13.69 -51.10 -1.23
CA LYS A 112 -13.61 -52.13 -2.27
C LYS A 112 -12.85 -53.39 -1.87
N GLU A 113 -12.22 -53.42 -0.69
CA GLU A 113 -11.55 -54.62 -0.16
C GLU A 113 -12.46 -55.48 0.74
N GLU A 114 -13.51 -54.92 1.35
CA GLU A 114 -14.46 -55.70 2.18
C GLU A 114 -15.60 -56.36 1.39
N ASP A 115 -16.01 -55.80 0.24
CA ASP A 115 -17.03 -56.42 -0.64
C ASP A 115 -16.44 -57.36 -1.71
N GLY A 116 -15.16 -57.74 -1.55
CA GLY A 116 -14.35 -58.32 -2.62
C GLY A 116 -13.55 -59.58 -2.27
N LYS A 117 -14.04 -60.47 -1.39
CA LYS A 117 -13.65 -61.90 -1.38
C LYS A 117 -14.46 -62.74 -0.37
N PRO A 118 -14.71 -64.05 -0.61
CA PRO A 118 -14.91 -64.79 -1.87
C PRO A 118 -16.39 -65.03 -2.21
#